data_AF-A0A2A5W5T7-F1
#
_entry.id   AF-A0A2A5W5T7-F1
#
_cell.length_a   1.000
_cell.length_b   1.000
_cell.length_c   1.000
_cell.angle_alpha   90.00
_cell.angle_beta   90.00
_cell.angle_gamma   90.00
#
_symmetry.space_group_name_H-M   'P 1'
#
loop_
_entity.id
_entity.type
_entity.pdbx_description
1 polymer ?
#
loop_
_entity_poly.entity_id
_entity_poly.type
_entity_poly.pdbx_seq_one_letter_code
_entity_poly.pdbx_strand_id
1 'polypeptide(L)'
;MYPNLRSACFFVVVGFLGLSECLAGGGGGHSSSDVVFPMALESYEAMEEAKAKESGKALSLFDILQLRAVADPINLVATLLFLGAILHTFAAGRFMKLAHKYEIENKARAQADSRRYVRGKEPVCMKATLYHFLGEVEAIFGIWLLPLLGFIVVQYGWEYATHYIDTRNYIEPMFVVVIMAIASSRPVVAFAGNSLSMLAGLGKRTPAAWWLSILIVAPLLGSFITEPAAMTIAALLLGQQFYVYKPENTFKYATLGLLFVNISVGGTLTHFAAPPVLMVATKWEWGIEHMFTNFGWRAVAGILVATAIYYLIFRRQFSGLKEQSDLARANEEAVDEVPVPIWLIVVHLCFLGWTVFTLHHPALFIGGFLFFIAFTMATDHHQESIQLKGPILVGFFLAGLVTHGGLQGWWIAPVLSSLSELPLFIGATTLTAFNDNAAITFLAAQVPDFDQYLADDTARALRLQYAVVAGAVTGGGLTVIANAPNPAGQSILSKFFEGGISPLKLLLGALFPTLVMAVFFILLPH
;
A
#
# COMPACT_ATOMS: atom_id res chain seq x y z
N MET A 1 -0.19 -0.93 43.74
CA MET A 1 1.28 -1.11 43.90
C MET A 1 1.71 -2.09 42.82
N TYR A 2 2.26 -1.61 41.70
CA TYR A 2 2.52 -2.41 40.48
C TYR A 2 4.02 -2.77 40.39
N PRO A 3 4.42 -4.05 40.54
CA PRO A 3 5.84 -4.45 40.40
C PRO A 3 6.34 -4.46 38.95
N ASN A 4 5.43 -4.55 37.97
CA ASN A 4 5.80 -4.81 36.56
C ASN A 4 5.89 -3.57 35.67
N LEU A 5 5.60 -2.37 36.20
CA LEU A 5 5.69 -1.12 35.43
C LEU A 5 7.14 -0.59 35.37
N ARG A 6 7.97 -0.96 36.35
CA ARG A 6 9.39 -0.59 36.36
C ARG A 6 10.16 -1.31 35.25
N SER A 7 9.90 -2.59 34.99
CA SER A 7 10.68 -3.38 34.03
C SER A 7 10.48 -2.93 32.56
N ALA A 8 9.26 -2.56 32.17
CA ALA A 8 8.98 -2.14 30.79
C ALA A 8 9.47 -0.71 30.48
N CYS A 9 9.34 0.23 31.42
CA CYS A 9 10.00 1.53 31.32
C CYS A 9 11.52 1.41 31.42
N PHE A 10 12.03 0.45 32.21
CA PHE A 10 13.48 0.20 32.32
C PHE A 10 14.08 -0.26 30.99
N PHE A 11 13.41 -1.12 30.20
CA PHE A 11 13.94 -1.49 28.88
C PHE A 11 13.94 -0.35 27.85
N VAL A 12 12.95 0.54 27.88
CA VAL A 12 12.90 1.72 26.97
C VAL A 12 13.90 2.80 27.41
N VAL A 13 14.07 3.00 28.72
CA VAL A 13 14.99 4.01 29.28
C VAL A 13 16.45 3.50 29.28
N VAL A 14 16.71 2.21 29.49
CA VAL A 14 18.05 1.61 29.37
C VAL A 14 18.46 1.49 27.90
N GLY A 15 17.52 1.31 26.97
CA GLY A 15 17.79 1.47 25.54
C GLY A 15 18.27 2.88 25.19
N PHE A 16 17.64 3.92 25.76
CA PHE A 16 18.05 5.31 25.58
C PHE A 16 19.35 5.70 26.33
N LEU A 17 19.62 5.12 27.50
CA LEU A 17 20.84 5.39 28.28
C LEU A 17 22.06 4.61 27.77
N GLY A 18 21.89 3.40 27.24
CA GLY A 18 22.96 2.67 26.55
C GLY A 18 23.39 3.35 25.23
N LEU A 19 22.47 4.07 24.58
CA LEU A 19 22.76 4.94 23.44
C LEU A 19 23.60 6.16 23.84
N SER A 20 23.44 6.72 25.05
CA SER A 20 24.22 7.90 25.46
C SER A 20 25.72 7.62 25.67
N GLU A 21 26.11 6.40 26.06
CA GLU A 21 27.54 6.03 26.16
C GLU A 21 28.18 5.77 24.79
N CYS A 22 27.42 5.26 23.81
CA CYS A 22 27.89 5.15 22.42
C CYS A 22 27.98 6.53 21.72
N LEU A 23 27.08 7.46 22.05
CA LEU A 23 27.07 8.82 21.53
C LEU A 23 28.18 9.71 22.12
N ALA A 24 28.71 9.37 23.30
CA ALA A 24 29.79 10.14 23.95
C ALA A 24 31.21 9.75 23.45
N GLY A 25 31.37 8.63 22.75
CA GLY A 25 32.67 8.13 22.26
C GLY A 25 33.08 8.60 20.85
N GLY A 26 32.19 9.25 20.10
CA GLY A 26 32.38 9.59 18.68
C GLY A 26 33.07 10.93 18.40
N GLY A 27 33.88 11.45 19.33
CA GLY A 27 34.64 12.69 19.14
C GLY A 27 35.91 12.49 18.29
N GLY A 28 35.78 11.86 17.12
CA GLY A 28 36.86 11.70 16.15
C GLY A 28 36.40 12.28 14.83
N GLY A 29 36.89 13.48 14.47
CA GLY A 29 36.48 14.18 13.26
C GLY A 29 36.82 13.41 11.99
N HIS A 30 35.88 12.63 11.50
CA HIS A 30 35.80 12.29 10.09
C HIS A 30 34.87 13.33 9.44
N SER A 31 35.35 14.03 8.41
CA SER A 31 34.48 14.83 7.57
C SER A 31 33.40 13.92 6.99
N SER A 32 32.14 14.35 7.02
CA SER A 32 30.97 13.64 6.50
C SER A 32 31.05 13.28 5.00
N SER A 33 32.14 13.62 4.32
CA SER A 33 32.42 13.35 2.91
C SER A 33 32.89 11.92 2.60
N ASP A 34 33.32 11.15 3.61
CA ASP A 34 34.03 9.87 3.37
C ASP A 34 33.21 8.62 3.75
N VAL A 35 31.97 8.80 4.23
CA VAL A 35 31.09 7.69 4.60
C VAL A 35 30.44 7.11 3.35
N VAL A 36 30.85 5.90 2.95
CA VAL A 36 30.20 5.11 1.89
C VAL A 36 29.46 3.94 2.53
N PHE A 37 28.13 4.04 2.60
CA PHE A 37 27.31 3.02 3.24
C PHE A 37 25.85 3.01 2.73
N PRO A 38 25.28 1.83 2.39
CA PRO A 38 25.95 0.52 2.29
C PRO A 38 26.97 0.48 1.15
N MET A 39 27.71 -0.61 1.03
CA MET A 39 28.57 -0.82 -0.15
C MET A 39 27.76 -0.72 -1.45
N ALA A 40 28.27 0.08 -2.39
CA ALA A 40 27.62 0.34 -3.67
C ALA A 40 27.62 -0.89 -4.58
N LEU A 41 26.62 -1.02 -5.47
CA LEU A 41 26.44 -2.22 -6.30
C LEU A 41 27.60 -2.45 -7.28
N GLU A 42 28.15 -1.36 -7.80
CA GLU A 42 29.29 -1.33 -8.72
C GLU A 42 30.54 -1.96 -8.07
N SER A 43 30.67 -1.83 -6.74
CA SER A 43 31.76 -2.47 -6.01
C SER A 43 31.64 -4.00 -6.03
N TYR A 44 30.41 -4.54 -5.99
CA TYR A 44 30.19 -5.98 -6.09
C TYR A 44 30.47 -6.51 -7.49
N GLU A 45 30.05 -5.80 -8.53
CA GLU A 45 30.28 -6.17 -9.93
C GLU A 45 31.78 -6.26 -10.23
N ALA A 46 32.57 -5.29 -9.74
CA ALA A 46 34.02 -5.34 -9.86
C ALA A 46 34.63 -6.59 -9.18
N MET A 47 34.11 -6.99 -8.02
CA MET A 47 34.55 -8.21 -7.31
C MET A 47 34.16 -9.49 -8.07
N GLU A 48 32.97 -9.51 -8.67
CA GLU A 48 32.48 -10.63 -9.47
C GLU A 48 33.34 -10.82 -10.72
N GLU A 49 33.65 -9.75 -11.44
CA GLU A 49 34.53 -9.79 -12.61
C GLU A 49 35.92 -10.32 -12.25
N ALA A 50 36.49 -9.84 -11.14
CA ALA A 50 37.80 -10.28 -10.68
C ALA A 50 37.80 -11.79 -10.39
N LYS A 51 36.78 -12.29 -9.69
CA LYS A 51 36.64 -13.71 -9.34
C LYS A 51 36.32 -14.58 -10.56
N ALA A 52 35.55 -14.08 -11.53
CA ALA A 52 35.29 -14.76 -12.79
C ALA A 52 36.58 -14.91 -13.62
N LYS A 53 37.41 -13.85 -13.67
CA LYS A 53 38.73 -13.88 -14.32
C LYS A 53 39.69 -14.87 -13.65
N GLU A 54 39.73 -14.89 -12.32
CA GLU A 54 40.58 -15.82 -11.55
C GLU A 54 40.17 -17.28 -11.73
N SER A 55 38.86 -17.56 -11.68
CA SER A 55 38.33 -18.93 -11.80
C SER A 55 38.24 -19.44 -13.24
N GLY A 56 38.38 -18.55 -14.24
CA GLY A 56 38.26 -18.88 -15.67
C GLY A 56 36.86 -19.38 -16.08
N LYS A 57 35.84 -19.15 -15.25
CA LYS A 57 34.46 -19.58 -15.48
C LYS A 57 33.48 -18.46 -15.14
N ALA A 58 32.35 -18.43 -15.84
CA ALA A 58 31.23 -17.58 -15.44
C ALA A 58 30.72 -18.04 -14.06
N LEU A 59 30.50 -17.08 -13.16
CA LEU A 59 29.98 -17.35 -11.83
C LEU A 59 28.51 -17.77 -11.91
N SER A 60 28.11 -18.76 -11.11
CA SER A 60 26.69 -19.05 -10.94
C SER A 60 26.02 -18.00 -10.05
N LEU A 61 24.69 -17.90 -10.11
CA LEU A 61 23.93 -17.02 -9.19
C LEU A 61 24.28 -17.29 -7.72
N PHE A 62 24.48 -18.56 -7.36
CA PHE A 62 24.88 -18.93 -6.00
C PHE A 62 26.27 -18.39 -5.63
N ASP A 63 27.24 -18.46 -6.55
CA ASP A 63 28.59 -17.96 -6.33
C ASP A 63 28.61 -16.43 -6.16
N ILE A 64 27.79 -15.71 -6.92
CA ILE A 64 27.61 -14.26 -6.83
C ILE A 64 27.04 -13.89 -5.47
N LEU A 65 25.93 -14.53 -5.06
CA LEU A 65 25.29 -14.26 -3.78
C LEU A 65 26.23 -14.55 -2.60
N GLN A 66 26.98 -15.65 -2.65
CA GLN A 66 27.95 -15.97 -1.62
C GLN A 66 29.07 -14.92 -1.55
N LEU A 67 29.56 -14.44 -2.70
CA LEU A 67 30.59 -13.41 -2.74
C LEU A 67 30.10 -12.10 -2.10
N ARG A 68 28.92 -11.61 -2.51
CA ARG A 68 28.32 -10.37 -1.98
C ARG A 68 27.96 -10.46 -0.50
N ALA A 69 27.53 -11.63 -0.03
CA ALA A 69 27.19 -11.84 1.39
C ALA A 69 28.41 -11.75 2.31
N VAL A 70 29.60 -12.14 1.83
CA VAL A 70 30.85 -12.06 2.61
C VAL A 70 31.47 -10.66 2.52
N ALA A 71 31.23 -9.94 1.42
CA ALA A 71 31.83 -8.64 1.16
C ALA A 71 31.32 -7.51 2.07
N ASP A 72 30.07 -7.55 2.54
CA ASP A 72 29.55 -6.58 3.50
C ASP A 72 28.70 -7.26 4.59
N PRO A 73 29.13 -7.27 5.87
CA PRO A 73 28.41 -7.91 6.97
C PRO A 73 26.97 -7.42 7.17
N ILE A 74 26.65 -6.18 6.77
CA ILE A 74 25.28 -5.66 6.92
C ILE A 74 24.29 -6.39 6.02
N ASN A 75 24.74 -6.92 4.88
CA ASN A 75 23.89 -7.56 3.88
C ASN A 75 23.01 -8.66 4.50
N LEU A 76 23.64 -9.60 5.21
CA LEU A 76 22.92 -10.71 5.84
C LEU A 76 21.98 -10.23 6.94
N VAL A 77 22.42 -9.30 7.79
CA VAL A 77 21.59 -8.81 8.91
C VAL A 77 20.40 -8.03 8.39
N ALA A 78 20.61 -7.11 7.44
CA ALA A 78 19.56 -6.34 6.80
C ALA A 78 18.55 -7.25 6.10
N THR A 79 19.01 -8.27 5.38
CA THR A 79 18.12 -9.25 4.73
C THR A 79 17.35 -10.10 5.74
N LEU A 80 17.96 -10.54 6.84
CA LEU A 80 17.26 -11.27 7.89
C LEU A 80 16.19 -10.42 8.59
N LEU A 81 16.47 -9.14 8.86
CA LEU A 81 15.49 -8.21 9.41
C LEU A 81 14.36 -7.91 8.42
N PHE A 82 14.69 -7.76 7.14
CA PHE A 82 13.71 -7.57 6.07
C PHE A 82 12.79 -8.79 5.90
N LEU A 83 13.35 -10.00 5.88
CA LEU A 83 12.58 -11.25 5.89
C LEU A 83 11.75 -11.39 7.17
N GLY A 84 12.28 -10.97 8.31
CA GLY A 84 11.55 -10.87 9.57
C GLY A 84 10.31 -9.97 9.45
N ALA A 85 10.44 -8.81 8.80
CA ALA A 85 9.32 -7.92 8.51
C ALA A 85 8.26 -8.59 7.63
N ILE A 86 8.67 -9.25 6.54
CA ILE A 86 7.76 -10.00 5.66
C ILE A 86 7.03 -11.11 6.44
N LEU A 87 7.75 -11.92 7.23
CA LEU A 87 7.17 -12.96 8.07
C LEU A 87 6.21 -12.39 9.13
N HIS A 88 6.53 -11.21 9.68
CA HIS A 88 5.66 -10.50 10.60
C HIS A 88 4.36 -10.06 9.91
N THR A 89 4.41 -9.58 8.67
CA THR A 89 3.20 -9.24 7.89
C THR A 89 2.23 -10.41 7.77
N PHE A 90 2.71 -11.63 7.53
CA PHE A 90 1.84 -12.82 7.56
C PHE A 90 1.30 -13.16 8.95
N ALA A 91 2.02 -12.79 10.00
CA ALA A 91 1.60 -13.01 11.38
C ALA A 91 0.68 -11.89 11.92
N ALA A 92 0.55 -10.76 11.22
CA ALA A 92 -0.21 -9.58 11.66
C ALA A 92 -1.65 -9.92 12.11
N GLY A 93 -2.35 -10.76 11.34
CA GLY A 93 -3.69 -11.21 11.70
C GLY A 93 -3.78 -11.99 13.01
N ARG A 94 -2.69 -12.65 13.44
CA ARG A 94 -2.62 -13.29 14.77
C ARG A 94 -2.41 -12.25 15.88
N PHE A 95 -1.56 -11.24 15.66
CA PHE A 95 -1.38 -10.12 16.59
C PHE A 95 -2.69 -9.34 16.78
N MET A 96 -3.43 -9.07 15.70
CA MET A 96 -4.73 -8.39 15.76
C MET A 96 -5.78 -9.21 16.55
N LYS A 97 -5.80 -10.55 16.39
CA LYS A 97 -6.66 -11.42 17.22
C LYS A 97 -6.31 -11.36 18.70
N LEU A 98 -5.02 -11.31 19.04
CA LEU A 98 -4.56 -11.14 20.42
C LEU A 98 -4.91 -9.75 20.95
N ALA A 99 -4.82 -8.71 20.12
CA ALA A 99 -5.22 -7.35 20.47
C ALA A 99 -6.69 -7.30 20.88
N HIS A 100 -7.60 -7.82 20.04
CA HIS A 100 -9.02 -7.89 20.36
C HIS A 100 -9.32 -8.71 21.62
N LYS A 101 -8.61 -9.84 21.82
CA LYS A 101 -8.74 -10.63 23.05
C LYS A 101 -8.40 -9.80 24.29
N TYR A 102 -7.26 -9.11 24.28
CA TYR A 102 -6.85 -8.26 25.40
C TYR A 102 -7.73 -7.01 25.57
N GLU A 103 -8.33 -6.51 24.49
CA GLU A 103 -9.30 -5.41 24.56
C GLU A 103 -10.60 -5.85 25.24
N ILE A 104 -11.12 -7.04 24.91
CA ILE A 104 -12.30 -7.63 25.57
C ILE A 104 -12.02 -7.87 27.06
N GLU A 105 -10.87 -8.48 27.39
CA GLU A 105 -10.45 -8.69 28.78
C GLU A 105 -10.31 -7.36 29.53
N ASN A 106 -9.82 -6.31 28.86
CA ASN A 106 -9.70 -4.99 29.46
C ASN A 106 -11.06 -4.29 29.63
N LYS A 107 -12.01 -4.43 28.71
CA LYS A 107 -13.37 -3.87 28.86
C LYS A 107 -14.05 -4.43 30.09
N ALA A 108 -13.91 -5.74 30.36
CA ALA A 108 -14.41 -6.35 31.59
C ALA A 108 -13.75 -5.77 32.86
N ARG A 109 -12.45 -5.46 32.81
CA ARG A 109 -11.73 -4.81 33.94
C ARG A 109 -12.06 -3.33 34.08
N ALA A 110 -12.29 -2.63 32.96
CA ALA A 110 -12.64 -1.22 32.90
C ALA A 110 -14.01 -0.95 33.52
N GLN A 111 -14.98 -1.85 33.28
CA GLN A 111 -16.31 -1.79 33.90
C GLN A 111 -16.26 -1.98 35.43
N ALA A 112 -15.20 -2.60 35.95
CA ALA A 112 -14.94 -2.75 37.38
C ALA A 112 -14.01 -1.67 37.96
N ASP A 113 -13.45 -0.76 37.14
CA ASP A 113 -12.56 0.31 37.58
C ASP A 113 -13.38 1.57 37.88
N SER A 114 -13.31 2.07 39.12
CA SER A 114 -14.05 3.27 39.55
C SER A 114 -13.34 4.59 39.20
N ARG A 115 -12.17 4.52 38.54
CA ARG A 115 -11.38 5.69 38.15
C ARG A 115 -11.99 6.40 36.94
N ARG A 116 -12.09 7.73 37.01
CA ARG A 116 -12.45 8.59 35.88
C ARG A 116 -11.18 9.14 35.23
N TYR A 117 -10.94 8.79 33.97
CA TYR A 117 -9.84 9.34 33.18
C TYR A 117 -10.25 10.63 32.47
N VAL A 118 -9.24 11.38 32.00
CA VAL A 118 -9.41 12.69 31.34
C VAL A 118 -10.43 12.59 30.19
N ARG A 119 -11.42 13.51 30.20
CA ARG A 119 -12.53 13.56 29.23
C ARG A 119 -13.36 12.27 29.14
N GLY A 120 -13.45 11.49 30.23
CA GLY A 120 -14.26 10.27 30.27
C GLY A 120 -13.73 9.13 29.39
N LYS A 121 -12.44 9.17 29.02
CA LYS A 121 -11.80 8.11 28.24
C LYS A 121 -11.74 6.80 29.03
N GLU A 122 -11.83 5.68 28.34
CA GLU A 122 -11.67 4.36 28.94
C GLU A 122 -10.19 4.07 29.30
N PRO A 123 -9.92 3.25 30.33
CA PRO A 123 -8.57 2.81 30.66
C PRO A 123 -7.93 2.03 29.51
N VAL A 124 -6.73 2.46 29.10
CA VAL A 124 -6.00 1.83 28.00
C VAL A 124 -5.28 0.56 28.48
N CYS A 125 -5.51 -0.56 27.80
CA CYS A 125 -4.68 -1.75 27.95
C CYS A 125 -3.46 -1.64 27.06
N MET A 126 -2.31 -1.28 27.63
CA MET A 126 -1.05 -1.18 26.88
C MET A 126 -0.71 -2.47 26.12
N LYS A 127 -1.08 -3.64 26.65
CA LYS A 127 -0.94 -4.92 25.93
C LYS A 127 -1.82 -4.94 24.68
N ALA A 128 -3.11 -4.64 24.80
CA ALA A 128 -4.01 -4.61 23.64
C ALA A 128 -3.52 -3.60 22.60
N THR A 129 -3.09 -2.40 23.01
CA THR A 129 -2.55 -1.38 22.11
C THR A 129 -1.26 -1.84 21.42
N LEU A 130 -0.34 -2.48 22.14
CA LEU A 130 0.89 -3.02 21.56
C LEU A 130 0.59 -4.10 20.52
N TYR A 131 -0.26 -5.08 20.86
CA TYR A 131 -0.66 -6.14 19.93
C TYR A 131 -1.46 -5.60 18.73
N HIS A 132 -2.24 -4.54 18.94
CA HIS A 132 -2.95 -3.85 17.86
C HIS A 132 -1.94 -3.22 16.91
N PHE A 133 -0.96 -2.48 17.45
CA PHE A 133 0.09 -1.84 16.64
C PHE A 133 0.96 -2.86 15.89
N LEU A 134 1.33 -3.98 16.53
CA LEU A 134 2.01 -5.11 15.87
C LEU A 134 1.12 -5.83 14.84
N GLY A 135 -0.21 -5.66 14.92
CA GLY A 135 -1.17 -6.25 13.99
C GLY A 135 -1.53 -5.35 12.81
N GLU A 136 -1.17 -4.07 12.84
CA GLU A 136 -1.39 -3.14 11.71
C GLU A 136 -0.32 -3.41 10.65
N VAL A 137 -0.73 -3.91 9.48
CA VAL A 137 0.20 -4.36 8.43
C VAL A 137 1.08 -3.21 7.91
N GLU A 138 0.55 -2.00 7.89
CA GLU A 138 1.24 -0.79 7.47
C GLU A 138 2.30 -0.34 8.49
N ALA A 139 2.19 -0.70 9.77
CA ALA A 139 3.19 -0.33 10.77
C ALA A 139 4.42 -1.25 10.73
N ILE A 140 4.32 -2.46 10.17
CA ILE A 140 5.28 -3.54 10.37
C ILE A 140 6.67 -3.16 9.87
N PHE A 141 6.81 -2.72 8.62
CA PHE A 141 8.13 -2.34 8.08
C PHE A 141 8.75 -1.19 8.87
N GLY A 142 7.95 -0.23 9.31
CA GLY A 142 8.41 0.85 10.17
C GLY A 142 8.85 0.38 11.57
N ILE A 143 8.19 -0.62 12.16
CA ILE A 143 8.61 -1.23 13.43
C ILE A 143 9.97 -1.92 13.29
N TRP A 144 10.21 -2.60 12.16
CA TRP A 144 11.47 -3.28 11.88
C TRP A 144 12.64 -2.34 11.55
N LEU A 145 12.39 -1.04 11.35
CA LEU A 145 13.45 -0.03 11.32
C LEU A 145 14.16 0.13 12.66
N LEU A 146 13.47 -0.08 13.78
CA LEU A 146 14.07 0.06 15.11
C LEU A 146 15.26 -0.90 15.32
N PRO A 147 15.13 -2.22 15.12
CA PRO A 147 16.27 -3.13 15.21
C PRO A 147 17.31 -2.89 14.10
N LEU A 148 16.90 -2.46 12.90
CA LEU A 148 17.85 -2.16 11.81
C LEU A 148 18.75 -0.98 12.17
N LEU A 149 18.16 0.17 12.51
CA LEU A 149 18.91 1.36 12.90
C LEU A 149 19.69 1.12 14.19
N GLY A 150 19.12 0.37 15.14
CA GLY A 150 19.84 -0.08 16.34
C GLY A 150 21.10 -0.87 16.01
N PHE A 151 21.02 -1.81 15.06
CA PHE A 151 22.19 -2.56 14.59
C PHE A 151 23.23 -1.67 13.90
N ILE A 152 22.79 -0.76 13.02
CA ILE A 152 23.69 0.16 12.32
C ILE A 152 24.43 1.07 13.33
N VAL A 153 23.70 1.63 14.30
CA VAL A 153 24.30 2.49 15.33
C VAL A 153 25.29 1.72 16.20
N VAL A 154 24.96 0.48 16.60
CA VAL A 154 25.83 -0.33 17.46
C VAL A 154 27.09 -0.79 16.74
N GLN A 155 27.01 -1.13 15.45
CA GLN A 155 28.13 -1.71 14.71
C GLN A 155 28.97 -0.69 13.94
N TYR A 156 28.33 0.32 13.36
CA TYR A 156 28.97 1.31 12.49
C TYR A 156 28.99 2.71 13.12
N GLY A 157 28.05 3.02 14.01
CA GLY A 157 27.96 4.31 14.70
C GLY A 157 26.80 5.18 14.22
N TRP A 158 26.55 6.26 14.95
CA TRP A 158 25.44 7.20 14.68
C TRP A 158 25.58 7.93 13.34
N GLU A 159 26.81 8.27 12.94
CA GLU A 159 27.09 8.96 11.67
C GLU A 159 26.68 8.11 10.46
N TYR A 160 26.94 6.79 10.48
CA TYR A 160 26.51 5.88 9.42
C TYR A 160 24.98 5.74 9.36
N ALA A 161 24.31 5.68 10.51
CA ALA A 161 22.86 5.60 10.56
C ALA A 161 22.19 6.86 10.01
N THR A 162 22.68 8.04 10.38
CA THR A 162 22.17 9.33 9.89
C THR A 162 22.49 9.54 8.42
N HIS A 163 23.73 9.29 7.98
CA HIS A 163 24.10 9.34 6.57
C HIS A 163 23.22 8.40 5.71
N TYR A 164 22.97 7.19 6.20
CA TYR A 164 22.10 6.25 5.47
C TYR A 164 20.69 6.80 5.29
N ILE A 165 20.09 7.32 6.36
CA ILE A 165 18.74 7.91 6.33
C ILE A 165 18.71 9.15 5.45
N ASP A 166 19.64 10.08 5.62
CA ASP A 166 19.65 11.37 4.89
C ASP A 166 19.87 11.21 3.38
N THR A 167 20.48 10.10 2.94
CA THR A 167 20.67 9.78 1.52
C THR A 167 19.47 9.06 0.88
N ARG A 168 18.46 8.65 1.66
CA ARG A 168 17.25 8.03 1.10
C ARG A 168 16.27 9.08 0.61
N ASN A 169 15.53 8.73 -0.45
CA ASN A 169 14.44 9.57 -0.96
C ASN A 169 13.12 9.23 -0.26
N TYR A 170 12.62 10.15 0.57
CA TYR A 170 11.34 10.03 1.26
C TYR A 170 10.21 10.86 0.63
N ILE A 171 10.41 11.39 -0.58
CA ILE A 171 9.41 12.22 -1.28
C ILE A 171 8.12 11.43 -1.47
N GLU A 172 8.20 10.19 -1.97
CA GLU A 172 7.06 9.35 -2.26
C GLU A 172 6.26 9.00 -0.98
N PRO A 173 6.88 8.52 0.13
CA PRO A 173 6.19 8.37 1.41
C PRO A 173 5.48 9.64 1.90
N MET A 174 6.14 10.80 1.86
CA MET A 174 5.56 12.07 2.30
C MET A 174 4.38 12.49 1.41
N PHE A 175 4.55 12.35 0.10
CA PHE A 175 3.52 12.65 -0.89
C PHE A 175 2.28 11.79 -0.65
N VAL A 176 2.45 10.48 -0.41
CA VAL A 176 1.34 9.56 -0.13
C VAL A 176 0.53 9.98 1.10
N VAL A 177 1.20 10.37 2.19
CA VAL A 177 0.51 10.87 3.40
C VAL A 177 -0.38 12.05 3.05
N VAL A 178 0.15 13.02 2.31
CA VAL A 178 -0.56 14.25 1.95
C VAL A 178 -1.72 13.98 0.99
N ILE A 179 -1.46 13.28 -0.12
CA ILE A 179 -2.47 13.06 -1.15
C ILE A 179 -3.59 12.16 -0.64
N MET A 180 -3.30 11.12 0.15
CA MET A 180 -4.33 10.28 0.76
C MET A 180 -5.15 11.08 1.78
N ALA A 181 -4.53 11.92 2.61
CA ALA A 181 -5.26 12.74 3.57
C ALA A 181 -6.25 13.70 2.88
N ILE A 182 -5.85 14.32 1.77
CA ILE A 182 -6.73 15.19 0.96
C ILE A 182 -7.81 14.34 0.25
N ALA A 183 -7.42 13.23 -0.38
CA ALA A 183 -8.32 12.37 -1.18
C ALA A 183 -9.37 11.65 -0.32
N SER A 184 -9.06 11.34 0.95
CA SER A 184 -10.00 10.74 1.90
C SER A 184 -10.95 11.76 2.55
N SER A 185 -10.87 13.05 2.20
CA SER A 185 -11.79 14.06 2.71
C SER A 185 -13.22 13.84 2.19
N ARG A 186 -14.21 14.21 3.03
CA ARG A 186 -15.64 14.10 2.69
C ARG A 186 -16.00 14.78 1.36
N PRO A 187 -15.50 15.99 1.01
CA PRO A 187 -15.82 16.62 -0.27
C PRO A 187 -15.32 15.85 -1.50
N VAL A 188 -14.12 15.27 -1.45
CA VAL A 188 -13.57 14.46 -2.55
C VAL A 188 -14.34 13.15 -2.68
N VAL A 189 -14.63 12.51 -1.56
CA VAL A 189 -15.45 11.29 -1.49
C VAL A 189 -16.87 11.53 -2.04
N ALA A 190 -17.50 12.65 -1.65
CA ALA A 190 -18.83 13.02 -2.12
C ALA A 190 -18.85 13.28 -3.64
N PHE A 191 -17.82 13.95 -4.18
CA PHE A 191 -17.67 14.16 -5.61
C PHE A 191 -17.62 12.84 -6.39
N ALA A 192 -16.80 11.89 -5.94
CA ALA A 192 -16.70 10.57 -6.54
C ALA A 192 -18.02 9.78 -6.42
N GLY A 193 -18.68 9.81 -5.25
CA GLY A 193 -19.99 9.19 -5.03
C GLY A 193 -21.09 9.75 -5.92
N ASN A 194 -21.14 11.08 -6.11
CA ASN A 194 -22.09 11.75 -7.00
C ASN A 194 -21.86 11.38 -8.46
N SER A 195 -20.60 11.27 -8.89
CA SER A 195 -20.23 10.83 -10.24
C SER A 195 -20.73 9.40 -10.52
N LEU A 196 -20.55 8.50 -9.55
CA LEU A 196 -21.08 7.13 -9.60
C LEU A 196 -22.62 7.09 -9.66
N SER A 197 -23.29 7.90 -8.84
CA SER A 197 -24.76 8.01 -8.82
C SER A 197 -25.34 8.53 -10.14
N MET A 198 -24.66 9.48 -10.78
CA MET A 198 -25.04 10.01 -12.09
C MET A 198 -25.00 8.91 -13.15
N LEU A 199 -23.93 8.12 -13.19
CA LEU A 199 -23.77 7.02 -14.15
C LEU A 199 -24.75 5.87 -13.87
N ALA A 200 -24.97 5.52 -12.60
CA ALA A 200 -26.02 4.57 -12.23
C ALA A 200 -27.43 5.04 -12.64
N GLY A 201 -27.63 6.37 -12.71
CA GLY A 201 -28.83 7.01 -13.22
C GLY A 201 -29.20 6.60 -14.65
N LEU A 202 -28.20 6.39 -15.53
CA LEU A 202 -28.41 5.93 -16.90
C LEU A 202 -29.08 4.55 -16.96
N GLY A 203 -28.82 3.69 -15.95
CA GLY A 203 -29.43 2.37 -15.79
C GLY A 203 -30.61 2.33 -14.82
N LYS A 204 -31.31 3.46 -14.65
CA LYS A 204 -32.48 3.63 -13.74
C LYS A 204 -32.16 3.32 -12.27
N ARG A 205 -30.88 3.41 -11.85
CA ARG A 205 -30.41 3.11 -10.48
C ARG A 205 -30.85 1.74 -9.97
N THR A 206 -30.94 0.74 -10.86
CA THR A 206 -31.15 -0.66 -10.46
C THR A 206 -29.89 -1.20 -9.75
N PRO A 207 -30.00 -2.27 -8.93
CA PRO A 207 -28.82 -2.89 -8.32
C PRO A 207 -27.75 -3.28 -9.35
N ALA A 208 -28.17 -3.72 -10.54
CA ALA A 208 -27.28 -4.01 -11.67
C ALA A 208 -26.55 -2.76 -12.18
N ALA A 209 -27.26 -1.65 -12.36
CA ALA A 209 -26.67 -0.39 -12.82
C ALA A 209 -25.67 0.18 -11.81
N TRP A 210 -26.00 0.11 -10.52
CA TRP A 210 -25.08 0.46 -9.44
C TRP A 210 -23.86 -0.45 -9.42
N TRP A 211 -24.05 -1.76 -9.49
CA TRP A 211 -22.96 -2.74 -9.50
C TRP A 211 -21.98 -2.49 -10.65
N LEU A 212 -22.49 -2.28 -11.87
CA LEU A 212 -21.66 -1.94 -13.04
C LEU A 212 -20.95 -0.60 -12.87
N SER A 213 -21.67 0.44 -12.42
CA SER A 213 -21.10 1.77 -12.24
C SER A 213 -19.97 1.73 -11.21
N ILE A 214 -20.18 1.06 -10.08
CA ILE A 214 -19.18 0.97 -9.01
C ILE A 214 -17.96 0.19 -9.47
N LEU A 215 -18.12 -1.00 -10.06
CA LEU A 215 -16.99 -1.85 -10.42
C LEU A 215 -16.21 -1.41 -11.66
N ILE A 216 -16.76 -0.49 -12.46
CA ILE A 216 -16.04 0.11 -13.58
C ILE A 216 -15.47 1.46 -13.17
N VAL A 217 -16.32 2.36 -12.67
CA VAL A 217 -15.97 3.77 -12.53
C VAL A 217 -15.16 4.03 -11.28
N ALA A 218 -15.48 3.41 -10.13
CA ALA A 218 -14.73 3.67 -8.91
C ALA A 218 -13.24 3.25 -9.04
N PRO A 219 -12.92 2.07 -9.60
CA PRO A 219 -11.55 1.72 -9.98
C PRO A 219 -10.82 2.77 -10.83
N LEU A 220 -11.47 3.26 -11.89
CA LEU A 220 -10.87 4.26 -12.78
C LEU A 220 -10.72 5.63 -12.10
N LEU A 221 -11.69 6.01 -11.26
CA LEU A 221 -11.58 7.20 -10.40
C LEU A 221 -10.42 7.08 -9.43
N GLY A 222 -10.06 5.86 -8.99
CA GLY A 222 -8.89 5.59 -8.16
C GLY A 222 -7.60 6.21 -8.73
N SER A 223 -7.44 6.20 -10.06
CA SER A 223 -6.32 6.88 -10.74
C SER A 223 -6.29 8.41 -10.61
N PHE A 224 -7.40 9.03 -10.23
CA PHE A 224 -7.50 10.50 -10.09
C PHE A 224 -7.60 10.95 -8.64
N ILE A 225 -8.07 10.08 -7.74
CA ILE A 225 -8.07 10.31 -6.30
C ILE A 225 -6.90 9.54 -5.66
N THR A 226 -7.13 8.32 -5.19
CA THR A 226 -6.16 7.32 -4.72
C THR A 226 -6.89 5.97 -4.63
N GLU A 227 -6.16 4.85 -4.68
CA GLU A 227 -6.78 3.52 -4.53
C GLU A 227 -7.52 3.32 -3.18
N PRO A 228 -6.98 3.74 -2.01
CA PRO A 228 -7.68 3.60 -0.73
C PRO A 228 -9.01 4.34 -0.71
N ALA A 229 -9.06 5.58 -1.21
CA ALA A 229 -10.29 6.36 -1.28
C ALA A 229 -11.32 5.69 -2.21
N ALA A 230 -10.89 5.27 -3.40
CA ALA A 230 -11.76 4.57 -4.35
C ALA A 230 -12.33 3.26 -3.77
N MET A 231 -11.50 2.50 -3.05
CA MET A 231 -11.92 1.26 -2.39
C MET A 231 -12.97 1.52 -1.32
N THR A 232 -12.76 2.50 -0.45
CA THR A 232 -13.72 2.86 0.60
C THR A 232 -15.08 3.23 0.01
N ILE A 233 -15.09 4.07 -1.03
CA ILE A 233 -16.32 4.50 -1.70
C ILE A 233 -17.03 3.32 -2.36
N ALA A 234 -16.29 2.53 -3.13
CA ALA A 234 -16.83 1.38 -3.82
C ALA A 234 -17.40 0.34 -2.83
N ALA A 235 -16.71 0.07 -1.73
CA ALA A 235 -17.15 -0.85 -0.70
C ALA A 235 -18.40 -0.36 0.04
N LEU A 236 -18.46 0.94 0.39
CA LEU A 236 -19.65 1.52 1.03
C LEU A 236 -20.87 1.46 0.12
N LEU A 237 -20.72 1.89 -1.13
CA LEU A 237 -21.81 1.89 -2.12
C LEU A 237 -22.23 0.47 -2.50
N LEU A 238 -21.30 -0.47 -2.68
CA LEU A 238 -21.67 -1.88 -2.89
C LEU A 238 -22.41 -2.43 -1.67
N GLY A 239 -22.00 -2.05 -0.46
CA GLY A 239 -22.70 -2.39 0.77
C GLY A 239 -24.18 -2.03 0.71
N GLN A 240 -24.47 -0.77 0.34
CA GLN A 240 -25.81 -0.19 0.33
C GLN A 240 -26.64 -0.55 -0.91
N GLN A 241 -26.01 -0.74 -2.07
CA GLN A 241 -26.71 -0.89 -3.36
C GLN A 241 -26.74 -2.34 -3.87
N PHE A 242 -25.96 -3.24 -3.26
CA PHE A 242 -25.83 -4.62 -3.71
C PHE A 242 -25.90 -5.62 -2.55
N TYR A 243 -25.00 -5.52 -1.56
CA TYR A 243 -24.90 -6.52 -0.49
C TYR A 243 -26.07 -6.50 0.50
N VAL A 244 -26.71 -5.35 0.70
CA VAL A 244 -27.91 -5.24 1.57
C VAL A 244 -29.06 -6.12 1.09
N TYR A 245 -29.17 -6.36 -0.23
CA TYR A 245 -30.16 -7.23 -0.86
C TYR A 245 -29.77 -8.71 -0.85
N LYS A 246 -28.85 -9.09 0.04
CA LYS A 246 -28.46 -10.48 0.35
C LYS A 246 -28.26 -11.36 -0.89
N PRO A 247 -27.34 -10.99 -1.82
CA PRO A 247 -27.00 -11.83 -2.96
C PRO A 247 -26.44 -13.19 -2.52
N GLU A 248 -26.46 -14.16 -3.42
CA GLU A 248 -25.88 -15.49 -3.14
C GLU A 248 -24.39 -15.39 -2.79
N ASN A 249 -23.90 -16.30 -1.96
CA ASN A 249 -22.51 -16.27 -1.48
C ASN A 249 -21.49 -16.34 -2.63
N THR A 250 -21.75 -17.11 -3.68
CA THR A 250 -20.89 -17.15 -4.88
C THR A 250 -20.77 -15.77 -5.52
N PHE A 251 -21.89 -15.06 -5.67
CA PHE A 251 -21.92 -13.73 -6.26
C PHE A 251 -21.27 -12.66 -5.35
N LYS A 252 -21.43 -12.79 -4.03
CA LYS A 252 -20.74 -11.95 -3.04
C LYS A 252 -19.21 -12.02 -3.16
N TYR A 253 -18.66 -13.23 -3.25
CA TYR A 253 -17.21 -13.42 -3.36
C TYR A 253 -16.68 -13.07 -4.76
N ALA A 254 -17.44 -13.35 -5.83
CA ALA A 254 -17.08 -12.90 -7.18
C ALA A 254 -17.02 -11.37 -7.25
N THR A 255 -18.03 -10.67 -6.72
CA THR A 255 -18.05 -9.20 -6.67
C THR A 255 -16.89 -8.63 -5.88
N LEU A 256 -16.57 -9.24 -4.72
CA LEU A 256 -15.46 -8.79 -3.88
C LEU A 256 -14.09 -8.98 -4.57
N GLY A 257 -13.86 -10.14 -5.17
CA GLY A 257 -12.62 -10.42 -5.91
C GLY A 257 -12.46 -9.50 -7.13
N LEU A 258 -13.56 -9.25 -7.87
CA LEU A 258 -13.57 -8.31 -8.99
C LEU A 258 -13.27 -6.87 -8.52
N LEU A 259 -13.86 -6.44 -7.40
CA LEU A 259 -13.56 -5.13 -6.81
C LEU A 259 -12.07 -4.97 -6.51
N PHE A 260 -11.47 -5.96 -5.83
CA PHE A 260 -10.06 -5.91 -5.42
C PHE A 260 -9.13 -5.85 -6.62
N VAL A 261 -9.35 -6.71 -7.61
CA VAL A 261 -8.55 -6.69 -8.85
C VAL A 261 -8.74 -5.39 -9.60
N ASN A 262 -9.98 -4.94 -9.80
CA ASN A 262 -10.25 -3.72 -10.56
C ASN A 262 -9.63 -2.49 -9.87
N ILE A 263 -9.73 -2.35 -8.54
CA ILE A 263 -9.10 -1.23 -7.83
C ILE A 263 -7.57 -1.26 -8.02
N SER A 264 -6.95 -2.43 -7.89
CA SER A 264 -5.50 -2.60 -8.02
C SER A 264 -4.97 -2.21 -9.41
N VAL A 265 -5.65 -2.60 -10.50
CA VAL A 265 -5.24 -2.21 -11.85
C VAL A 265 -5.76 -0.83 -12.26
N GLY A 266 -6.88 -0.41 -11.69
CA GLY A 266 -7.56 0.85 -11.99
C GLY A 266 -6.81 2.09 -11.53
N GLY A 267 -5.82 1.95 -10.63
CA GLY A 267 -4.89 3.01 -10.22
C GLY A 267 -3.77 3.33 -11.22
N THR A 268 -3.68 2.60 -12.34
CA THR A 268 -2.54 2.70 -13.29
C THR A 268 -2.75 3.67 -14.46
N LEU A 269 -3.82 4.49 -14.48
CA LEU A 269 -4.01 5.49 -15.53
C LEU A 269 -3.12 6.72 -15.30
N THR A 270 -2.67 6.96 -14.07
CA THR A 270 -1.74 8.04 -13.70
C THR A 270 -0.59 7.48 -12.87
N HIS A 271 0.47 8.27 -12.69
CA HIS A 271 1.69 7.84 -12.00
C HIS A 271 1.68 8.07 -10.47
N PHE A 272 0.64 8.73 -9.95
CA PHE A 272 0.60 9.17 -8.54
C PHE A 272 -0.46 8.46 -7.69
N ALA A 273 -1.38 7.72 -8.34
CA ALA A 273 -2.55 7.17 -7.67
C ALA A 273 -2.31 5.80 -7.01
N ALA A 274 -1.53 4.95 -7.67
CA ALA A 274 -1.17 3.62 -7.19
C ALA A 274 0.21 3.66 -6.52
N PRO A 275 0.34 3.28 -5.24
CA PRO A 275 1.63 3.12 -4.57
C PRO A 275 2.69 2.35 -5.39
N PRO A 276 2.39 1.22 -6.07
CA PRO A 276 3.40 0.50 -6.86
C PRO A 276 3.93 1.28 -8.06
N VAL A 277 3.13 2.16 -8.64
CA VAL A 277 3.56 3.02 -9.76
C VAL A 277 4.36 4.19 -9.22
N LEU A 278 3.88 4.82 -8.15
CA LEU A 278 4.55 5.96 -7.53
C LEU A 278 5.99 5.60 -7.09
N MET A 279 6.19 4.38 -6.57
CA MET A 279 7.51 3.89 -6.14
C MET A 279 8.56 3.83 -7.24
N VAL A 280 8.13 3.80 -8.50
CA VAL A 280 9.03 3.70 -9.65
C VAL A 280 8.96 4.92 -10.56
N ALA A 281 7.91 5.73 -10.44
CA ALA A 281 7.63 6.84 -11.34
C ALA A 281 8.76 7.86 -11.44
N THR A 282 9.32 8.29 -10.30
CA THR A 282 10.46 9.21 -10.28
C THR A 282 11.72 8.55 -10.85
N LYS A 283 11.95 7.28 -10.52
CA LYS A 283 13.18 6.56 -10.88
C LYS A 283 13.24 6.22 -12.38
N TRP A 284 12.13 5.83 -12.97
CA TRP A 284 12.02 5.47 -14.39
C TRP A 284 11.40 6.57 -15.24
N GLU A 285 11.20 7.76 -14.66
CA GLU A 285 10.67 8.96 -15.33
C GLU A 285 9.29 8.75 -15.99
N TRP A 286 8.42 7.99 -15.33
CA TRP A 286 7.07 7.71 -15.84
C TRP A 286 6.10 8.84 -15.53
N GLY A 287 5.66 9.54 -16.58
CA GLY A 287 4.57 10.52 -16.52
C GLY A 287 3.18 9.93 -16.72
N ILE A 288 2.16 10.79 -16.72
CA ILE A 288 0.77 10.42 -17.02
C ILE A 288 0.66 9.81 -18.43
N GLU A 289 1.40 10.35 -19.40
CA GLU A 289 1.40 9.85 -20.79
C GLU A 289 1.87 8.40 -20.86
N HIS A 290 3.02 8.09 -20.25
CA HIS A 290 3.57 6.73 -20.19
C HIS A 290 2.57 5.77 -19.53
N MET A 291 2.01 6.17 -18.38
CA MET A 291 1.05 5.33 -17.66
C MET A 291 -0.19 5.05 -18.48
N PHE A 292 -0.77 6.06 -19.14
CA PHE A 292 -1.97 5.89 -19.94
C PHE A 292 -1.75 4.99 -21.16
N THR A 293 -0.64 5.16 -21.89
CA THR A 293 -0.34 4.44 -23.13
C THR A 293 0.14 3.00 -22.89
N ASN A 294 0.84 2.74 -21.78
CA ASN A 294 1.38 1.42 -21.45
C ASN A 294 0.49 0.61 -20.50
N PHE A 295 -0.20 1.25 -19.56
CA PHE A 295 -1.01 0.54 -18.56
C PHE A 295 -2.49 0.89 -18.62
N GLY A 296 -2.82 2.18 -18.66
CA GLY A 296 -4.15 2.71 -18.43
C GLY A 296 -5.23 2.13 -19.36
N TRP A 297 -5.02 2.15 -20.68
CA TRP A 297 -6.05 1.63 -21.60
C TRP A 297 -6.21 0.09 -21.50
N ARG A 298 -5.13 -0.65 -21.18
CA ARG A 298 -5.18 -2.10 -20.94
C ARG A 298 -5.96 -2.40 -19.66
N ALA A 299 -5.72 -1.64 -18.60
CA ALA A 299 -6.48 -1.72 -17.36
C ALA A 299 -7.97 -1.40 -17.59
N VAL A 300 -8.29 -0.33 -18.33
CA VAL A 300 -9.68 0.00 -18.69
C VAL A 300 -10.34 -1.16 -19.46
N ALA A 301 -9.69 -1.66 -20.50
CA ALA A 301 -10.25 -2.73 -21.32
C ALA A 301 -10.42 -4.04 -20.52
N GLY A 302 -9.44 -4.40 -19.71
CA GLY A 302 -9.53 -5.54 -18.79
C GLY A 302 -10.66 -5.39 -17.78
N ILE A 303 -10.82 -4.21 -17.17
CA ILE A 303 -11.88 -3.92 -16.20
C ILE A 303 -13.24 -4.11 -16.85
N LEU A 304 -13.43 -3.54 -18.06
CA LEU A 304 -14.67 -3.65 -18.81
C LEU A 304 -14.99 -5.11 -19.15
N VAL A 305 -14.02 -5.88 -19.65
CA VAL A 305 -14.21 -7.28 -20.05
C VAL A 305 -14.49 -8.16 -18.83
N ALA A 306 -13.68 -8.07 -17.77
CA ALA A 306 -13.88 -8.87 -16.56
C ALA A 306 -15.25 -8.60 -15.92
N THR A 307 -15.62 -7.32 -15.85
CA THR A 307 -16.91 -6.89 -15.29
C THR A 307 -18.08 -7.33 -16.17
N ALA A 308 -17.96 -7.22 -17.49
CA ALA A 308 -18.99 -7.68 -18.42
C ALA A 308 -19.21 -9.19 -18.33
N ILE A 309 -18.15 -9.98 -18.23
CA ILE A 309 -18.25 -11.44 -18.11
C ILE A 309 -18.96 -11.82 -16.80
N TYR A 310 -18.57 -11.22 -15.67
CA TYR A 310 -19.26 -11.46 -14.39
C TYR A 310 -20.72 -11.01 -14.44
N TYR A 311 -21.01 -9.86 -15.05
CA TYR A 311 -22.38 -9.42 -15.27
C TYR A 311 -23.19 -10.46 -16.06
N LEU A 312 -22.65 -11.01 -17.14
CA LEU A 312 -23.34 -12.02 -17.95
C LEU A 312 -23.57 -13.34 -17.20
N ILE A 313 -22.60 -13.77 -16.37
CA ILE A 313 -22.72 -14.97 -15.53
C ILE A 313 -23.85 -14.80 -14.50
N PHE A 314 -23.91 -13.65 -13.82
CA PHE A 314 -24.86 -13.40 -12.73
C PHE A 314 -26.13 -12.66 -13.18
N ARG A 315 -26.35 -12.44 -14.49
CA ARG A 315 -27.47 -11.64 -15.03
C ARG A 315 -28.85 -12.03 -14.51
N ARG A 316 -29.07 -13.32 -14.24
CA ARG A 316 -30.34 -13.85 -13.72
C ARG A 316 -30.55 -13.55 -12.24
N GLN A 317 -29.48 -13.38 -11.46
CA GLN A 317 -29.60 -13.07 -10.03
C GLN A 317 -29.99 -11.59 -9.82
N PHE A 318 -29.63 -10.70 -10.74
CA PHE A 318 -30.00 -9.29 -10.66
C PHE A 318 -31.50 -9.02 -10.69
N SER A 319 -32.32 -9.89 -11.31
CA SER A 319 -33.79 -9.71 -11.27
C SER A 319 -34.33 -9.88 -9.86
N GLY A 320 -33.83 -10.86 -9.10
CA GLY A 320 -34.20 -11.05 -7.69
C GLY A 320 -33.72 -9.91 -6.80
N LEU A 321 -32.52 -9.39 -7.04
CA LEU A 321 -32.01 -8.21 -6.31
C LEU A 321 -32.85 -6.96 -6.61
N LYS A 322 -33.31 -6.80 -7.85
CA LYS A 322 -34.17 -5.69 -8.23
C LYS A 322 -35.50 -5.73 -7.48
N GLU A 323 -36.14 -6.89 -7.39
CA GLU A 323 -37.40 -7.05 -6.64
C GLU A 323 -37.23 -6.66 -5.16
N GLN A 324 -36.15 -7.11 -4.52
CA GLN A 324 -35.84 -6.71 -3.14
C GLN A 324 -35.56 -5.21 -3.00
N SER A 325 -34.89 -4.60 -3.98
CA SER A 325 -34.62 -3.16 -4.00
C SER A 325 -35.90 -2.34 -4.17
N ASP A 326 -36.79 -2.75 -5.06
CA ASP A 326 -38.07 -2.09 -5.28
C ASP A 326 -38.94 -2.14 -4.00
N LEU A 327 -38.92 -3.27 -3.27
CA LEU A 327 -39.59 -3.42 -1.97
C LEU A 327 -38.97 -2.56 -0.87
N ALA A 328 -37.63 -2.45 -0.82
CA ALA A 328 -36.94 -1.64 0.18
C ALA A 328 -37.22 -0.14 -0.03
N ARG A 329 -37.15 0.33 -1.29
CA ARG A 329 -37.40 1.72 -1.66
C ARG A 329 -38.84 2.16 -1.44
N ALA A 330 -39.80 1.24 -1.47
CA ALA A 330 -41.19 1.53 -1.12
C ALA A 330 -41.37 1.86 0.37
N ASN A 331 -40.42 1.48 1.23
CA ASN A 331 -40.47 1.65 2.69
C ASN A 331 -39.43 2.65 3.23
N GLU A 332 -38.65 3.29 2.37
CA GLU A 332 -37.63 4.27 2.78
C GLU A 332 -38.23 5.67 2.95
N GLU A 333 -38.15 6.22 4.17
CA GLU A 333 -38.29 7.66 4.40
C GLU A 333 -37.01 8.37 3.94
N ALA A 334 -37.16 9.46 3.19
CA ALA A 334 -36.03 10.24 2.70
C ALA A 334 -35.30 10.89 3.88
N VAL A 335 -34.06 10.48 4.11
CA VAL A 335 -33.16 11.16 5.04
C VAL A 335 -32.49 12.30 4.29
N ASP A 336 -32.82 13.54 4.65
CA ASP A 336 -32.17 14.75 4.14
C ASP A 336 -30.79 14.92 4.81
N GLU A 337 -29.78 14.26 4.27
CA GLU A 337 -28.39 14.65 4.55
C GLU A 337 -28.06 15.94 3.80
N VAL A 338 -27.56 16.95 4.52
CA VAL A 338 -27.14 18.22 3.92
C VAL A 338 -25.98 17.94 2.95
N PRO A 339 -26.12 18.27 1.65
CA PRO A 339 -25.09 18.01 0.66
C PRO A 339 -23.88 18.90 0.87
N VAL A 340 -22.70 18.41 0.49
CA VAL A 340 -21.46 19.20 0.55
C VAL A 340 -21.54 20.35 -0.47
N PRO A 341 -21.31 21.61 -0.04
CA PRO A 341 -21.22 22.75 -0.95
C PRO A 341 -20.22 22.55 -2.09
N ILE A 342 -20.63 22.85 -3.33
CA ILE A 342 -19.81 22.63 -4.53
C ILE A 342 -18.47 23.38 -4.46
N TRP A 343 -18.45 24.59 -3.90
CA TRP A 343 -17.22 25.37 -3.78
C TRP A 343 -16.18 24.67 -2.88
N LEU A 344 -16.60 23.94 -1.84
CA LEU A 344 -15.70 23.15 -1.00
C LEU A 344 -15.08 22.01 -1.80
N ILE A 345 -15.89 21.33 -2.62
CA ILE A 345 -15.42 20.27 -3.52
C ILE A 345 -14.34 20.83 -4.45
N VAL A 346 -14.60 21.96 -5.11
CA VAL A 346 -13.65 22.59 -6.02
C VAL A 346 -12.35 22.94 -5.30
N VAL A 347 -12.41 23.55 -4.11
CA VAL A 347 -11.20 23.88 -3.35
C VAL A 347 -10.39 22.63 -2.99
N HIS A 348 -11.03 21.55 -2.54
CA HIS A 348 -10.34 20.29 -2.23
C HIS A 348 -9.69 19.67 -3.47
N LEU A 349 -10.38 19.68 -4.62
CA LEU A 349 -9.81 19.21 -5.88
C LEU A 349 -8.65 20.10 -6.35
N CYS A 350 -8.68 21.41 -6.09
CA CYS A 350 -7.54 22.29 -6.35
C CYS A 350 -6.34 21.95 -5.48
N PHE A 351 -6.52 21.65 -4.18
CA PHE A 351 -5.43 21.20 -3.31
C PHE A 351 -4.86 19.84 -3.74
N LEU A 352 -5.73 18.92 -4.15
CA LEU A 352 -5.32 17.64 -4.72
C LEU A 352 -4.46 17.86 -5.98
N GLY A 353 -4.94 18.67 -6.92
CA GLY A 353 -4.21 19.02 -8.14
C GLY A 353 -2.89 19.77 -7.87
N TRP A 354 -2.87 20.69 -6.90
CA TRP A 354 -1.66 21.39 -6.46
C TRP A 354 -0.60 20.41 -5.91
N THR A 355 -1.03 19.45 -5.10
CA THR A 355 -0.15 18.44 -4.51
C THR A 355 0.53 17.63 -5.62
N VAL A 356 -0.25 17.16 -6.61
CA VAL A 356 0.29 16.46 -7.79
C VAL A 356 1.23 17.35 -8.60
N PHE A 357 0.83 18.60 -8.88
CA PHE A 357 1.65 19.54 -9.66
C PHE A 357 3.00 19.82 -8.98
N THR A 358 3.05 19.83 -7.65
CA THR A 358 4.24 20.14 -6.86
C THR A 358 4.98 18.91 -6.33
N LEU A 359 4.72 17.71 -6.86
CA LEU A 359 5.26 16.44 -6.32
C LEU A 359 6.79 16.42 -6.24
N HIS A 360 7.49 17.08 -7.17
CA HIS A 360 8.96 17.18 -7.19
C HIS A 360 9.52 18.25 -6.21
N HIS A 361 8.65 18.95 -5.49
CA HIS A 361 9.00 20.03 -4.56
C HIS A 361 8.36 19.82 -3.19
N PRO A 362 8.99 19.01 -2.29
CA PRO A 362 8.44 18.65 -0.98
C PRO A 362 7.99 19.83 -0.13
N ALA A 363 8.78 20.90 -0.09
CA ALA A 363 8.43 22.09 0.65
C ALA A 363 7.10 22.72 0.20
N LEU A 364 6.80 22.70 -1.11
CA LEU A 364 5.58 23.30 -1.67
C LEU A 364 4.35 22.45 -1.38
N PHE A 365 4.40 21.13 -1.56
CA PHE A 365 3.22 20.30 -1.28
C PHE A 365 2.97 20.16 0.22
N ILE A 366 4.02 20.13 1.08
CA ILE A 366 3.86 20.14 2.54
C ILE A 366 3.27 21.48 2.98
N GLY A 367 3.78 22.61 2.46
CA GLY A 367 3.23 23.93 2.74
C GLY A 367 1.76 24.04 2.31
N GLY A 368 1.43 23.53 1.10
CA GLY A 368 0.07 23.43 0.60
C GLY A 368 -0.83 22.56 1.50
N PHE A 369 -0.32 21.45 2.01
CA PHE A 369 -1.04 20.58 2.94
C PHE A 369 -1.32 21.24 4.29
N LEU A 370 -0.36 22.00 4.84
CA LEU A 370 -0.58 22.76 6.06
C LEU A 370 -1.67 23.82 5.87
N PHE A 371 -1.68 24.49 4.70
CA PHE A 371 -2.75 25.43 4.34
C PHE A 371 -4.09 24.71 4.15
N PHE A 372 -4.10 23.51 3.57
CA PHE A 372 -5.27 22.66 3.46
C PHE A 372 -5.86 22.30 4.83
N ILE A 373 -5.03 21.87 5.79
CA ILE A 373 -5.48 21.61 7.16
C ILE A 373 -6.11 22.86 7.77
N ALA A 374 -5.45 24.01 7.66
CA ALA A 374 -6.00 25.28 8.16
C ALA A 374 -7.35 25.61 7.51
N PHE A 375 -7.50 25.38 6.21
CA PHE A 375 -8.75 25.54 5.49
C PHE A 375 -9.86 24.61 6.01
N THR A 376 -9.56 23.33 6.25
CA THR A 376 -10.53 22.37 6.82
C THR A 376 -10.96 22.76 8.23
N MET A 377 -10.04 23.26 9.05
CA MET A 377 -10.37 23.82 10.38
C MET A 377 -11.28 25.05 10.28
N ALA A 378 -11.06 25.94 9.30
CA ALA A 378 -11.89 27.12 9.10
C ALA A 378 -13.31 26.80 8.60
N THR A 379 -13.50 25.62 8.01
CA THR A 379 -14.76 25.21 7.37
C THR A 379 -15.39 23.96 8.02
N ASP A 380 -14.95 23.61 9.23
CA ASP A 380 -15.32 22.41 10.00
C ASP A 380 -16.85 22.15 10.06
N HIS A 381 -17.66 23.21 10.15
CA HIS A 381 -19.13 23.11 10.13
C HIS A 381 -19.75 22.49 8.86
N HIS A 382 -19.00 22.36 7.77
CA HIS A 382 -19.44 21.72 6.53
C HIS A 382 -18.72 20.39 6.22
N GLN A 383 -17.75 19.97 7.03
CA GLN A 383 -16.92 18.80 6.73
C GLN A 383 -16.59 17.98 7.97
N GLU A 384 -16.09 16.76 7.74
CA GLU A 384 -15.61 15.90 8.82
C GLU A 384 -14.12 16.16 9.05
N SER A 385 -13.65 15.91 10.27
CA SER A 385 -12.22 15.98 10.59
C SER A 385 -11.42 15.03 9.70
N ILE A 386 -10.32 15.51 9.12
CA ILE A 386 -9.42 14.68 8.31
C ILE A 386 -8.87 13.52 9.15
N GLN A 387 -9.07 12.30 8.69
CA GLN A 387 -8.53 11.11 9.33
C GLN A 387 -7.07 10.87 8.89
N LEU A 388 -6.12 11.30 9.71
CA LEU A 388 -4.68 11.15 9.39
C LEU A 388 -4.10 9.77 9.71
N LYS A 389 -4.77 8.95 10.53
CA LYS A 389 -4.24 7.65 10.96
C LYS A 389 -3.85 6.76 9.78
N GLY A 390 -4.77 6.55 8.84
CA GLY A 390 -4.55 5.72 7.65
C GLY A 390 -3.39 6.24 6.79
N PRO A 391 -3.45 7.50 6.31
CA PRO A 391 -2.37 8.10 5.53
C PRO A 391 -1.00 8.03 6.20
N ILE A 392 -0.90 8.32 7.51
CA ILE A 392 0.36 8.26 8.26
C ILE A 392 0.90 6.83 8.32
N LEU A 393 0.06 5.83 8.59
CA LEU A 393 0.47 4.44 8.64
C LEU A 393 0.98 3.96 7.27
N VAL A 394 0.30 4.31 6.18
CA VAL A 394 0.78 4.00 4.82
C VAL A 394 2.10 4.71 4.52
N GLY A 395 2.23 6.00 4.86
CA GLY A 395 3.51 6.71 4.72
C GLY A 395 4.64 6.04 5.53
N PHE A 396 4.34 5.55 6.74
CA PHE A 396 5.29 4.85 7.58
C PHE A 396 5.71 3.50 6.98
N PHE A 397 4.76 2.76 6.39
CA PHE A 397 5.04 1.56 5.61
C PHE A 397 6.01 1.84 4.47
N LEU A 398 5.70 2.84 3.64
CA LEU A 398 6.50 3.19 2.46
C LEU A 398 7.89 3.71 2.87
N ALA A 399 8.01 4.54 3.90
CA ALA A 399 9.30 4.97 4.43
C ALA A 399 10.11 3.79 5.00
N GLY A 400 9.42 2.83 5.63
CA GLY A 400 9.99 1.55 6.05
C GLY A 400 10.56 0.76 4.88
N LEU A 401 9.80 0.63 3.79
CA LEU A 401 10.25 -0.03 2.56
C LEU A 401 11.45 0.68 1.94
N VAL A 402 11.41 2.00 1.80
CA VAL A 402 12.53 2.80 1.26
C VAL A 402 13.81 2.52 2.04
N THR A 403 13.71 2.54 3.37
CA THR A 403 14.86 2.36 4.26
C THR A 403 15.36 0.92 4.28
N HIS A 404 14.47 -0.08 4.32
CA HIS A 404 14.89 -1.48 4.30
C HIS A 404 15.40 -1.92 2.92
N GLY A 405 14.66 -1.60 1.86
CA GLY A 405 14.94 -2.05 0.49
C GLY A 405 16.19 -1.39 -0.11
N GLY A 406 16.59 -0.21 0.37
CA GLY A 406 17.90 0.38 0.05
C GLY A 406 19.09 -0.54 0.40
N LEU A 407 18.94 -1.44 1.38
CA LEU A 407 19.95 -2.43 1.77
C LEU A 407 19.78 -3.80 1.08
N GLN A 408 18.76 -4.00 0.25
CA GLN A 408 18.46 -5.31 -0.34
C GLN A 408 19.00 -5.48 -1.76
N GLY A 409 19.54 -4.43 -2.37
CA GLY A 409 20.03 -4.46 -3.76
C GLY A 409 21.06 -5.56 -4.02
N TRP A 410 21.89 -5.90 -3.03
CA TRP A 410 22.99 -6.86 -3.18
C TRP A 410 22.52 -8.23 -3.70
N TRP A 411 21.38 -8.75 -3.23
CA TRP A 411 20.84 -10.04 -3.66
C TRP A 411 19.72 -9.92 -4.69
N ILE A 412 18.95 -8.83 -4.64
CA ILE A 412 17.81 -8.63 -5.55
C ILE A 412 18.28 -8.40 -6.97
N ALA A 413 19.34 -7.60 -7.15
CA ALA A 413 19.88 -7.29 -8.47
C ALA A 413 20.24 -8.55 -9.28
N PRO A 414 21.08 -9.49 -8.80
CA PRO A 414 21.44 -10.67 -9.59
C PRO A 414 20.26 -11.65 -9.77
N VAL A 415 19.31 -11.70 -8.82
CA VAL A 415 18.14 -12.57 -8.93
C VAL A 415 17.18 -12.07 -10.01
N LEU A 416 16.76 -10.81 -9.94
CA LEU A 416 15.80 -10.25 -10.90
C LEU A 416 16.39 -10.12 -12.30
N SER A 417 17.68 -9.79 -12.42
CA SER A 417 18.37 -9.69 -13.71
C SER A 417 18.54 -11.03 -14.42
N SER A 418 18.42 -12.15 -13.70
CA SER A 418 18.43 -13.50 -14.28
C SER A 418 17.10 -13.90 -14.95
N LEU A 419 16.02 -13.17 -14.67
CA LEU A 419 14.68 -13.50 -15.16
C LEU A 419 14.43 -12.88 -16.54
N SER A 420 13.60 -13.57 -17.34
CA SER A 420 12.98 -12.99 -18.53
C SER A 420 11.63 -12.37 -18.20
N GLU A 421 11.05 -11.66 -19.16
CA GLU A 421 9.82 -10.88 -19.01
C GLU A 421 8.65 -11.68 -18.41
N LEU A 422 8.32 -12.85 -18.98
CA LEU A 422 7.18 -13.65 -18.54
C LEU A 422 7.38 -14.27 -17.13
N PRO A 423 8.51 -14.91 -16.80
CA PRO A 423 8.82 -15.33 -15.43
C PRO A 423 8.78 -14.18 -14.43
N LEU A 424 9.27 -12.98 -14.80
CA LEU A 424 9.22 -11.80 -13.94
C LEU A 424 7.79 -11.35 -13.69
N PHE A 425 6.95 -11.27 -14.73
CA PHE A 425 5.53 -10.95 -14.60
C PHE A 425 4.79 -11.93 -13.68
N ILE A 426 4.95 -13.24 -13.92
CA ILE A 426 4.29 -14.30 -13.12
C ILE A 426 4.81 -14.27 -11.68
N GLY A 427 6.12 -14.09 -11.51
CA GLY A 427 6.77 -13.95 -10.22
C GLY A 427 6.21 -12.77 -9.44
N ALA A 428 6.16 -11.58 -10.06
CA ALA A 428 5.61 -10.37 -9.45
C ALA A 428 4.12 -10.53 -9.10
N THR A 429 3.30 -11.11 -9.98
CA THR A 429 1.88 -11.39 -9.73
C THR A 429 1.70 -12.32 -8.53
N THR A 430 2.48 -13.39 -8.48
CA THR A 430 2.39 -14.40 -7.42
C THR A 430 2.89 -13.87 -6.09
N LEU A 431 4.05 -13.20 -6.08
CA LEU A 431 4.63 -12.62 -4.87
C LEU A 431 3.73 -11.52 -4.29
N THR A 432 3.09 -10.74 -5.14
CA THR A 432 2.12 -9.72 -4.71
C THR A 432 0.89 -10.33 -4.06
N ALA A 433 0.46 -11.54 -4.44
CA ALA A 433 -0.63 -12.19 -3.71
C ALA A 433 -0.32 -12.39 -2.22
N PHE A 434 0.96 -12.36 -1.84
CA PHE A 434 1.44 -12.58 -0.48
C PHE A 434 2.13 -11.35 0.13
N ASN A 435 2.31 -10.27 -0.62
CA ASN A 435 3.01 -9.08 -0.16
C ASN A 435 2.39 -7.83 -0.79
N ASP A 436 2.60 -6.67 -0.19
CA ASP A 436 2.10 -5.42 -0.77
C ASP A 436 2.76 -5.15 -2.13
N ASN A 437 1.95 -4.73 -3.11
CA ASN A 437 2.39 -4.45 -4.48
C ASN A 437 3.48 -3.37 -4.56
N ALA A 438 3.49 -2.39 -3.64
CA ALA A 438 4.50 -1.33 -3.60
C ALA A 438 5.86 -1.87 -3.19
N ALA A 439 5.89 -2.89 -2.34
CA ALA A 439 7.16 -3.54 -1.96
C ALA A 439 7.82 -4.20 -3.17
N ILE A 440 7.06 -4.92 -4.01
CA ILE A 440 7.61 -5.64 -5.17
C ILE A 440 8.20 -4.68 -6.20
N THR A 441 7.48 -3.62 -6.52
CA THR A 441 7.92 -2.60 -7.49
C THR A 441 9.07 -1.76 -6.96
N PHE A 442 9.04 -1.38 -5.69
CA PHE A 442 10.17 -0.69 -5.05
C PHE A 442 11.46 -1.52 -5.11
N LEU A 443 11.39 -2.81 -4.76
CA LEU A 443 12.55 -3.69 -4.83
C LEU A 443 13.09 -3.82 -6.26
N ALA A 444 12.21 -3.89 -7.26
CA ALA A 444 12.61 -3.94 -8.66
C ALA A 444 13.25 -2.63 -9.13
N ALA A 445 12.79 -1.49 -8.60
CA ALA A 445 13.42 -0.19 -8.82
C ALA A 445 14.90 -0.21 -8.41
N GLN A 446 15.30 -1.03 -7.42
CA GLN A 446 16.68 -1.09 -6.94
C GLN A 446 17.66 -1.82 -7.88
N VAL A 447 17.20 -2.36 -9.01
CA VAL A 447 18.02 -3.16 -9.93
C VAL A 447 18.61 -2.29 -11.06
N PRO A 448 19.95 -2.18 -11.18
CA PRO A 448 20.59 -1.41 -12.25
C PRO A 448 20.23 -1.88 -13.66
N ASP A 449 20.12 -3.18 -13.90
CA ASP A 449 19.69 -3.75 -15.20
C ASP A 449 18.28 -3.33 -15.63
N PHE A 450 17.48 -2.77 -14.72
CA PHE A 450 16.15 -2.26 -15.03
C PHE A 450 16.20 -0.76 -15.29
N ASP A 451 17.31 -0.07 -14.99
CA ASP A 451 17.47 1.36 -15.21
C ASP A 451 17.85 1.64 -16.67
N GLN A 452 17.11 2.54 -17.32
CA GLN A 452 17.28 2.84 -18.74
C GLN A 452 18.63 3.50 -19.08
N TYR A 453 19.32 4.08 -18.09
CA TYR A 453 20.61 4.74 -18.27
C TYR A 453 21.80 3.87 -17.85
N LEU A 454 21.57 2.89 -16.97
CA LEU A 454 22.63 1.99 -16.47
C LEU A 454 22.66 0.65 -17.20
N ALA A 455 21.53 0.18 -17.74
CA ALA A 455 21.44 -1.13 -18.37
C ALA A 455 22.14 -1.18 -19.75
N ASP A 456 22.84 -2.29 -20.01
CA ASP A 456 23.49 -2.56 -21.30
C ASP A 456 22.50 -2.67 -22.48
N ASP A 457 21.29 -3.20 -22.23
CA ASP A 457 20.20 -3.32 -23.20
C ASP A 457 18.96 -2.57 -22.70
N THR A 458 18.83 -1.31 -23.11
CA THR A 458 17.70 -0.45 -22.76
C THR A 458 16.35 -1.05 -23.15
N ALA A 459 16.26 -1.74 -24.30
CA ALA A 459 15.01 -2.33 -24.74
C ALA A 459 14.59 -3.48 -23.81
N ARG A 460 15.55 -4.27 -23.33
CA ARG A 460 15.30 -5.29 -22.31
C ARG A 460 14.90 -4.66 -20.98
N ALA A 461 15.59 -3.61 -20.53
CA ALA A 461 15.27 -2.91 -19.29
C ALA A 461 13.81 -2.44 -19.27
N LEU A 462 13.35 -1.76 -20.33
CA LEU A 462 11.96 -1.29 -20.46
C LEU A 462 10.93 -2.43 -20.40
N ARG A 463 11.21 -3.58 -21.03
CA ARG A 463 10.33 -4.76 -20.95
C ARG A 463 10.27 -5.33 -19.53
N LEU A 464 11.39 -5.35 -18.81
CA LEU A 464 11.44 -5.84 -17.43
C LEU A 464 10.75 -4.88 -16.45
N GLN A 465 10.94 -3.56 -16.61
CA GLN A 465 10.21 -2.53 -15.88
C GLN A 465 8.69 -2.70 -16.06
N TYR A 466 8.24 -2.85 -17.31
CA TYR A 466 6.84 -3.10 -17.62
C TYR A 466 6.34 -4.39 -16.97
N ALA A 467 7.05 -5.51 -17.17
CA ALA A 467 6.64 -6.82 -16.67
C ALA A 467 6.48 -6.87 -15.15
N VAL A 468 7.41 -6.25 -14.40
CA VAL A 468 7.34 -6.27 -12.94
C VAL A 468 6.19 -5.43 -12.41
N VAL A 469 5.95 -4.24 -12.97
CA VAL A 469 4.83 -3.39 -12.54
C VAL A 469 3.51 -3.99 -12.96
N ALA A 470 3.39 -4.44 -14.21
CA ALA A 470 2.19 -5.08 -14.72
C ALA A 470 1.83 -6.33 -13.89
N GLY A 471 2.83 -7.14 -13.53
CA GLY A 471 2.64 -8.29 -12.66
C GLY A 471 2.21 -7.88 -11.24
N ALA A 472 2.87 -6.89 -10.65
CA ALA A 472 2.52 -6.40 -9.32
C ALA A 472 1.07 -5.86 -9.24
N VAL A 473 0.67 -5.00 -10.18
CA VAL A 473 -0.70 -4.45 -10.18
C VAL A 473 -1.76 -5.52 -10.48
N THR A 474 -1.43 -6.53 -11.30
CA THR A 474 -2.30 -7.67 -11.59
C THR A 474 -2.52 -8.54 -10.34
N GLY A 475 -1.47 -8.79 -9.56
CA GLY A 475 -1.53 -9.61 -8.35
C GLY A 475 -2.18 -8.93 -7.14
N GLY A 476 -2.25 -7.60 -7.12
CA GLY A 476 -2.72 -6.80 -5.97
C GLY A 476 -4.17 -7.06 -5.54
N GLY A 477 -4.98 -7.71 -6.38
CA GLY A 477 -6.35 -8.08 -6.04
C GLY A 477 -6.55 -9.50 -5.48
N LEU A 478 -5.50 -10.34 -5.49
CA LEU A 478 -5.63 -11.77 -5.19
C LEU A 478 -5.91 -12.07 -3.72
N THR A 479 -5.41 -11.23 -2.80
CA THR A 479 -5.60 -11.40 -1.36
C THR A 479 -5.78 -10.07 -0.64
N VAL A 480 -6.18 -10.14 0.63
CA VAL A 480 -6.34 -8.97 1.50
C VAL A 480 -5.05 -8.20 1.71
N ILE A 481 -3.90 -8.89 1.77
CA ILE A 481 -2.61 -8.27 2.10
C ILE A 481 -1.84 -7.79 0.86
N ALA A 482 -2.35 -8.11 -0.33
CA ALA A 482 -1.70 -7.83 -1.60
C ALA A 482 -1.66 -6.34 -1.97
N ASN A 483 -2.56 -5.54 -1.37
CA ASN A 483 -2.65 -4.11 -1.61
C ASN A 483 -3.28 -3.40 -0.40
N ALA A 484 -2.71 -2.27 0.02
CA ALA A 484 -3.16 -1.46 1.16
C ALA A 484 -4.67 -1.09 1.21
N PRO A 485 -5.39 -0.86 0.09
CA PRO A 485 -6.83 -0.63 0.10
C PRO A 485 -7.66 -1.87 0.51
N ASN A 486 -7.19 -3.08 0.23
CA ASN A 486 -7.98 -4.31 0.37
C ASN A 486 -8.49 -4.56 1.81
N PRO A 487 -7.70 -4.34 2.88
CA PRO A 487 -8.19 -4.41 4.26
C PRO A 487 -9.34 -3.44 4.55
N ALA A 488 -9.32 -2.23 3.98
CA ALA A 488 -10.40 -1.26 4.13
C ALA A 488 -11.69 -1.76 3.48
N GLY A 489 -11.60 -2.25 2.24
CA GLY A 489 -12.72 -2.86 1.53
C GLY A 489 -13.28 -4.08 2.26
N GLN A 490 -12.40 -4.95 2.76
CA GLN A 490 -12.77 -6.11 3.57
C GLN A 490 -13.49 -5.70 4.85
N SER A 491 -12.97 -4.72 5.59
CA SER A 491 -13.55 -4.27 6.86
C SER A 491 -14.98 -3.77 6.66
N ILE A 492 -15.20 -2.93 5.65
CA ILE A 492 -16.51 -2.34 5.32
C ILE A 492 -17.53 -3.42 4.91
N LEU A 493 -17.10 -4.38 4.09
CA LEU A 493 -17.99 -5.40 3.54
C LEU A 493 -18.15 -6.64 4.43
N SER A 494 -17.28 -6.85 5.41
CA SER A 494 -17.23 -8.05 6.26
C SER A 494 -18.58 -8.40 6.91
N LYS A 495 -19.35 -7.38 7.32
CA LYS A 495 -20.68 -7.51 7.95
C LYS A 495 -21.73 -8.20 7.07
N PHE A 496 -21.52 -8.25 5.75
CA PHE A 496 -22.43 -8.91 4.81
C PHE A 496 -22.10 -10.38 4.56
N PHE A 497 -21.06 -10.91 5.19
CA PHE A 497 -20.62 -12.30 5.08
C PHE A 497 -20.83 -13.04 6.41
N GLU A 498 -21.45 -14.22 6.34
CA GLU A 498 -21.63 -15.08 7.50
C GLU A 498 -20.25 -15.57 8.01
N GLY A 499 -19.89 -15.19 9.23
CA GLY A 499 -18.59 -15.53 9.82
C GLY A 499 -17.40 -14.76 9.25
N GLY A 500 -17.64 -13.69 8.48
CA GLY A 500 -16.61 -12.87 7.85
C GLY A 500 -16.15 -13.38 6.48
N ILE A 501 -15.15 -12.70 5.91
CA ILE A 501 -14.65 -12.99 4.56
C ILE A 501 -13.61 -14.12 4.62
N SER A 502 -13.87 -15.21 3.92
CA SER A 502 -12.95 -16.34 3.77
C SER A 502 -11.83 -16.02 2.78
N PRO A 503 -10.53 -16.12 3.16
CA PRO A 503 -9.41 -15.84 2.27
C PRO A 503 -9.40 -16.71 1.01
N LEU A 504 -9.72 -18.01 1.15
CA LEU A 504 -9.72 -18.94 0.01
C LEU A 504 -10.84 -18.60 -1.00
N LYS A 505 -12.03 -18.24 -0.51
CA LYS A 505 -13.15 -17.87 -1.40
C LYS A 505 -12.90 -16.52 -2.07
N LEU A 506 -12.23 -15.59 -1.40
CA LEU A 506 -11.77 -14.34 -2.00
C LEU A 506 -10.78 -14.62 -3.13
N LEU A 507 -9.75 -15.44 -2.88
CA LEU A 507 -8.76 -15.83 -3.89
C LEU A 507 -9.43 -16.44 -5.13
N LEU A 508 -10.36 -17.36 -4.93
CA LEU A 508 -11.12 -17.97 -6.04
C LEU A 508 -11.97 -16.94 -6.80
N GLY A 509 -12.57 -15.96 -6.10
CA GLY A 509 -13.33 -14.87 -6.72
C GLY A 509 -12.47 -13.88 -7.50
N ALA A 510 -11.21 -13.70 -7.10
CA ALA A 510 -10.24 -12.81 -7.73
C ALA A 510 -9.44 -13.48 -8.86
N LEU A 511 -9.36 -14.82 -8.91
CA LEU A 511 -8.53 -15.54 -9.87
C LEU A 511 -8.92 -15.25 -11.32
N PHE A 512 -10.22 -15.33 -11.65
CA PHE A 512 -10.68 -15.06 -13.01
C PHE A 512 -10.39 -13.63 -13.48
N PRO A 513 -10.75 -12.56 -12.76
CA PRO A 513 -10.41 -11.20 -13.19
C PRO A 513 -8.90 -10.98 -13.25
N THR A 514 -8.11 -11.60 -12.37
CA THR A 514 -6.64 -11.56 -12.44
C THR A 514 -6.13 -12.17 -13.74
N LEU A 515 -6.67 -13.32 -14.16
CA LEU A 515 -6.31 -13.95 -15.44
C LEU A 515 -6.70 -13.08 -16.64
N VAL A 516 -7.87 -12.44 -16.60
CA VAL A 516 -8.27 -11.48 -17.63
C VAL A 516 -7.24 -10.35 -17.70
N MET A 517 -6.86 -9.75 -16.56
CA MET A 517 -5.84 -8.69 -16.55
C MET A 517 -4.48 -9.17 -17.07
N ALA A 518 -4.04 -10.36 -16.66
CA ALA A 518 -2.80 -10.96 -17.14
C ALA A 518 -2.80 -11.11 -18.67
N VAL A 519 -3.92 -11.53 -19.26
CA VAL A 519 -4.08 -11.61 -20.72
C VAL A 519 -3.92 -10.23 -21.37
N PHE A 520 -4.55 -9.19 -20.82
CA PHE A 520 -4.46 -7.82 -21.35
C PHE A 520 -3.05 -7.23 -21.22
N PHE A 521 -2.34 -7.51 -20.12
CA PHE A 521 -0.98 -6.99 -19.94
C PHE A 521 0.10 -7.77 -20.70
N ILE A 522 -0.07 -9.09 -20.89
CA ILE A 522 0.93 -9.92 -21.58
C ILE A 522 0.73 -9.94 -23.10
N LEU A 523 -0.51 -10.15 -23.58
CA LEU A 523 -0.74 -10.43 -25.00
C LEU A 523 -0.87 -9.18 -25.86
N LEU A 524 -1.15 -8.02 -25.27
CA LEU A 524 -1.24 -6.77 -26.01
C LEU A 524 0.14 -6.14 -26.12
N PRO A 525 0.59 -5.76 -27.33
CA PRO A 525 1.94 -5.26 -27.58
C PRO A 525 2.17 -3.99 -26.78
N HIS A 526 3.24 -3.94 -25.98
CA HIS A 526 3.60 -2.85 -25.08
C HIS A 526 4.94 -2.21 -25.48
#